data_AF-A0AAN0W4R5-F1
#
_entry.id   AF-A0AAN0W4R5-F1
#
_cell.length_a   1.000
_cell.length_b   1.000
_cell.length_c   1.000
_cell.angle_alpha   90.00
_cell.angle_beta   90.00
_cell.angle_gamma   90.00
#
_symmetry.space_group_name_H-M   'P 1'
#
loop_
_entity.id
_entity.type
_entity.pdbx_description
1 polymer ?
#
loop_
_entity_poly.entity_id
_entity_poly.type
_entity_poly.pdbx_seq_one_letter_code
_entity_poly.pdbx_strand_id
1 'polypeptide(L)'
;MSLTNLQKKKLQIELNPNNDKVLYNFVTRLEEQGKGQKGYVNKQIKKRLEMYQVLAEVAGEEDPLQLVKKLLININTHGIPNDAGEDEKPSEAAVNSAMDLISGLNDW
;
A
#
# COMPACT_ATOMS: atom_id res chain seq x y z
N MET A 1 -3.90 19.43 29.90
CA MET A 1 -4.86 19.77 28.82
C MET A 1 -5.43 18.47 28.29
N SER A 2 -6.74 18.24 28.43
CA SER A 2 -7.41 17.03 27.94
C SER A 2 -7.51 17.12 26.42
N LEU A 3 -7.06 16.09 25.69
CA LEU A 3 -7.26 15.97 24.24
C LEU A 3 -8.74 15.62 23.97
N THR A 4 -9.64 16.55 24.26
CA THR A 4 -11.07 16.38 24.08
C THR A 4 -11.44 16.50 22.61
N ASN A 5 -12.06 15.44 22.09
CA ASN A 5 -12.88 15.38 20.87
C ASN A 5 -12.19 15.55 19.51
N LEU A 6 -11.13 14.79 19.24
CA LEU A 6 -10.92 14.34 17.86
C LEU A 6 -12.11 13.44 17.49
N GLN A 7 -13.07 13.99 16.72
CA GLN A 7 -14.14 13.19 16.13
C GLN A 7 -13.49 11.98 15.46
N LYS A 8 -13.92 10.77 15.85
CA LYS A 8 -13.45 9.54 15.22
C LYS A 8 -13.84 9.58 13.74
N LYS A 9 -12.94 10.01 12.87
CA LYS A 9 -13.13 9.92 11.43
C LYS A 9 -13.14 8.44 11.06
N LYS A 10 -14.29 7.96 10.56
CA LYS A 10 -14.43 6.59 10.05
C LYS A 10 -13.98 6.61 8.60
N LEU A 11 -12.88 5.93 8.28
CA LEU A 11 -12.48 5.67 6.90
C LEU A 11 -13.53 4.74 6.28
N GLN A 12 -14.23 5.21 5.25
CA GLN A 12 -15.14 4.41 4.43
C GLN A 12 -14.52 4.34 3.04
N ILE A 13 -14.20 3.13 2.60
CA ILE A 13 -13.64 2.87 1.28
C ILE A 13 -14.71 2.11 0.51
N GLU A 14 -15.22 2.71 -0.55
CA GLU A 14 -16.07 2.03 -1.53
C GLU A 14 -15.16 1.44 -2.60
N LEU A 15 -15.40 0.18 -2.96
CA LEU A 15 -14.61 -0.54 -3.96
C LEU A 15 -15.50 -0.96 -5.10
N ASN A 16 -15.18 -0.50 -6.31
CA ASN A 16 -15.74 -1.02 -7.53
C ASN A 16 -14.87 -2.19 -8.02
N PRO A 17 -15.40 -3.43 -8.11
CA PRO A 17 -14.60 -4.59 -8.51
C PRO A 17 -13.91 -4.46 -9.87
N ASN A 18 -14.48 -3.65 -10.78
CA ASN A 18 -13.96 -3.46 -12.13
C ASN A 18 -12.86 -2.40 -12.17
N ASN A 19 -13.02 -1.29 -11.43
CA ASN A 19 -12.08 -0.18 -11.45
C ASN A 19 -10.97 -0.35 -10.40
N ASP A 20 -11.28 -0.93 -9.24
CA ASP A 20 -10.40 -1.07 -8.09
C ASP A 20 -9.91 -2.51 -7.91
N LYS A 21 -9.74 -3.25 -9.02
CA LYS A 21 -9.51 -4.70 -9.02
C LYS A 21 -8.39 -5.16 -8.08
N VAL A 22 -7.29 -4.41 -8.00
CA VAL A 22 -6.15 -4.73 -7.12
C VAL A 22 -6.56 -4.64 -5.64
N LEU A 23 -7.21 -3.54 -5.26
CA LEU A 23 -7.63 -3.30 -3.88
C LEU A 23 -8.80 -4.21 -3.48
N TYR A 24 -9.72 -4.47 -4.41
CA TYR A 24 -10.80 -5.43 -4.26
C TYR A 24 -10.25 -6.83 -3.94
N ASN A 25 -9.36 -7.36 -4.79
CA ASN A 25 -8.74 -8.67 -4.58
C ASN A 25 -7.92 -8.75 -3.29
N PHE A 26 -7.33 -7.63 -2.85
CA PHE A 26 -6.64 -7.57 -1.57
C PHE A 26 -7.62 -7.68 -0.40
N VAL A 27 -8.73 -6.92 -0.42
CA VAL A 27 -9.76 -6.97 0.63
C VAL A 27 -10.42 -8.34 0.70
N THR A 28 -10.78 -8.94 -0.43
CA THR A 28 -11.38 -10.29 -0.46
C THR A 28 -10.47 -11.33 0.20
N ARG A 29 -9.16 -11.29 -0.06
CA ARG A 29 -8.20 -12.19 0.61
C ARG A 29 -8.16 -11.98 2.13
N LEU A 30 -8.24 -10.73 2.60
CA LEU A 30 -8.29 -10.45 4.04
C LEU A 30 -9.60 -10.93 4.67
N GLU A 31 -10.73 -10.87 3.95
CA GLU A 31 -12.02 -11.39 4.41
C GLU A 31 -11.98 -12.90 4.59
N GLU A 32 -11.36 -13.62 3.64
CA GLU A 32 -11.14 -15.07 3.72
C GLU A 32 -10.26 -15.44 4.92
N GLN A 33 -9.12 -14.77 5.08
CA GLN A 33 -8.20 -14.98 6.21
C GLN A 33 -8.85 -14.67 7.56
N GLY A 34 -9.72 -13.66 7.59
CA GLY A 34 -10.41 -13.18 8.78
C GLY A 34 -11.76 -13.82 9.02
N LYS A 35 -12.11 -14.92 8.33
CA LYS A 35 -13.44 -15.52 8.40
C LYS A 35 -13.85 -15.78 9.85
N GLY A 36 -15.00 -15.22 10.25
CA GLY A 36 -15.52 -15.31 11.62
C GLY A 36 -14.95 -14.28 12.61
N GLN A 37 -14.01 -13.43 12.20
CA GLN A 37 -13.38 -12.42 13.06
C GLN A 37 -13.89 -11.01 12.75
N LYS A 38 -14.77 -10.48 13.61
CA LYS A 38 -15.33 -9.13 13.46
C LYS A 38 -14.24 -8.06 13.44
N GLY A 39 -14.22 -7.27 12.37
CA GLY A 39 -13.31 -6.15 12.20
C GLY A 39 -11.87 -6.53 11.85
N TYR A 40 -11.59 -7.79 11.50
CA TYR A 40 -10.26 -8.25 11.11
C TYR A 40 -9.69 -7.45 9.94
N VAL A 41 -10.45 -7.32 8.84
CA VAL A 41 -10.04 -6.60 7.63
C VAL A 41 -9.62 -5.16 7.96
N ASN A 42 -10.46 -4.42 8.70
CA ASN A 42 -10.15 -3.05 9.12
C ASN A 42 -8.88 -2.95 9.98
N LYS A 43 -8.66 -3.91 10.89
CA LYS A 43 -7.42 -3.96 11.68
C LYS A 43 -6.20 -4.21 10.79
N GLN A 44 -6.32 -5.09 9.80
CA GLN A 44 -5.24 -5.44 8.88
C GLN A 44 -4.88 -4.29 7.94
N ILE A 45 -5.88 -3.55 7.44
CA ILE A 45 -5.68 -2.34 6.63
C ILE A 45 -5.00 -1.26 7.47
N LYS A 46 -5.51 -0.98 8.68
CA LYS A 46 -4.95 0.05 9.58
C LYS A 46 -3.47 -0.20 9.88
N LYS A 47 -3.12 -1.44 10.24
CA LYS A 47 -1.72 -1.82 10.53
C LYS A 47 -0.78 -1.60 9.34
N ARG A 48 -1.23 -1.89 8.11
CA ARG A 48 -0.41 -1.69 6.91
C ARG A 48 -0.23 -0.21 6.59
N LEU A 49 -1.27 0.60 6.73
CA LEU A 49 -1.18 2.06 6.57
C LEU A 49 -0.24 2.68 7.62
N GLU A 50 -0.36 2.26 8.88
CA GLU A 50 0.58 2.66 9.94
C GLU A 50 2.01 2.25 9.61
N MET A 51 2.22 1.04 9.09
CA MET A 51 3.56 0.55 8.71
C MET A 51 4.16 1.36 7.56
N TYR A 52 3.38 1.73 6.54
CA TYR A 52 3.85 2.59 5.47
C TYR A 52 4.25 3.98 5.96
N GLN A 53 3.47 4.57 6.89
CA GLN A 53 3.82 5.85 7.51
C GLN A 53 5.14 5.77 8.29
N VAL A 54 5.28 4.74 9.14
CA VAL A 54 6.51 4.55 9.92
C VAL A 54 7.73 4.32 9.01
N LEU A 55 7.56 3.54 7.93
CA LEU A 55 8.65 3.31 6.97
C LEU A 55 9.06 4.59 6.25
N ALA A 56 8.09 5.44 5.88
CA ALA A 56 8.38 6.75 5.28
C ALA A 56 9.22 7.60 6.22
N GLU A 57 8.82 7.71 7.49
CA GLU A 57 9.55 8.46 8.51
C GLU A 57 10.98 7.93 8.71
N VAL A 58 11.15 6.60 8.77
CA VAL A 58 12.48 5.97 8.88
C VAL A 58 13.35 6.27 7.65
N ALA A 59 12.75 6.36 6.47
CA ALA A 59 13.44 6.70 5.24
C ALA A 59 13.69 8.21 5.06
N GLY A 60 13.24 9.06 5.99
CA GLY A 60 13.32 10.50 5.89
C GLY A 60 12.31 11.12 4.91
N GLU A 61 11.21 10.42 4.64
CA GLU A 61 10.09 10.88 3.81
C GLU A 61 8.91 11.32 4.66
N GLU A 62 8.25 12.41 4.27
CA GLU A 62 7.03 12.88 4.93
C GLU A 62 5.76 12.16 4.41
N ASP A 63 5.81 11.67 3.16
CA ASP A 63 4.70 11.00 2.49
C ASP A 63 5.12 9.56 2.07
N PRO A 64 4.40 8.52 2.51
CA PRO A 64 4.63 7.14 2.07
C PRO A 64 4.68 6.93 0.56
N LEU A 65 4.01 7.77 -0.23
CA LEU A 65 4.08 7.69 -1.69
C LEU A 65 5.50 7.98 -2.20
N GLN A 66 6.24 8.90 -1.59
CA GLN A 66 7.62 9.21 -1.98
C GLN A 66 8.53 8.00 -1.76
N LEU A 67 8.36 7.32 -0.62
CA LEU A 67 9.05 6.06 -0.35
C LEU A 67 8.73 5.00 -1.42
N VAL A 68 7.46 4.82 -1.77
CA VAL A 68 7.05 3.86 -2.80
C VAL A 68 7.66 4.20 -4.16
N LYS A 69 7.68 5.48 -4.56
CA LYS A 69 8.32 5.94 -5.81
C LYS A 69 9.82 5.57 -5.83
N LYS A 70 10.53 5.86 -4.74
CA LYS A 70 11.97 5.54 -4.62
C LYS A 70 12.24 4.04 -4.69
N LEU A 71 11.43 3.23 -4.01
CA LEU A 71 11.53 1.77 -4.05
C LEU A 71 11.29 1.23 -5.46
N LEU A 72 10.28 1.73 -6.17
CA LEU A 72 9.98 1.29 -7.53
C LEU A 72 11.12 1.62 -8.51
N ILE A 73 11.69 2.83 -8.42
CA ILE A 73 12.86 3.22 -9.22
C ILE A 73 14.04 2.29 -8.91
N ASN A 74 14.29 2.00 -7.63
CA ASN A 74 15.38 1.11 -7.23
C ASN A 74 15.19 -0.30 -7.79
N ILE A 75 13.99 -0.88 -7.61
CA ILE A 75 13.62 -2.20 -8.14
C ILE A 75 13.75 -2.26 -9.67
N ASN A 76 13.35 -1.21 -10.39
CA ASN A 76 13.50 -1.16 -11.84
C ASN A 76 14.98 -1.09 -12.28
N THR A 77 15.81 -0.42 -11.48
CA THR A 77 17.24 -0.22 -11.79
C THR A 77 18.08 -1.45 -11.43
N HIS A 78 17.85 -2.02 -10.26
CA HIS A 78 18.70 -3.05 -9.65
C HIS A 78 18.03 -4.42 -9.53
N GLY A 79 16.71 -4.53 -9.78
CA GLY A 79 15.96 -5.77 -9.56
C GLY A 79 15.50 -5.94 -8.12
N ILE A 80 14.82 -7.06 -7.84
CA ILE A 80 14.40 -7.45 -6.50
C ILE A 80 15.47 -8.40 -5.94
N PRO A 81 16.12 -8.06 -4.82
CA PRO A 81 17.06 -8.96 -4.18
C PRO A 81 16.34 -10.25 -3.77
N ASN A 82 16.89 -11.41 -4.12
CA ASN A 82 16.41 -12.69 -3.63
C ASN A 82 17.48 -13.39 -2.77
N ASP A 83 17.04 -14.34 -1.94
CA ASP A 83 17.93 -15.11 -1.06
C ASP A 83 18.92 -16.02 -1.83
N ALA A 84 18.73 -16.14 -3.16
CA ALA A 84 19.63 -16.87 -4.06
C ALA A 84 20.76 -15.98 -4.62
N GLY A 85 20.76 -14.68 -4.35
CA GLY A 85 21.77 -13.73 -4.84
C GLY A 85 21.64 -13.37 -6.31
N GLU A 86 20.53 -13.72 -6.96
CA GLU A 86 20.22 -13.34 -8.34
C GLU A 86 19.10 -12.30 -8.33
N ASP A 87 19.42 -11.04 -8.63
CA ASP A 87 18.39 -10.00 -8.68
C ASP A 87 17.31 -10.33 -9.71
N GLU A 88 16.08 -10.57 -9.26
CA GLU A 88 14.97 -10.88 -10.15
C GLU A 88 14.35 -9.57 -10.64
N LYS A 89 14.46 -9.30 -11.93
CA LYS A 89 13.78 -8.14 -12.52
C LYS A 89 12.28 -8.40 -12.57
N PRO A 90 11.44 -7.52 -11.99
CA PRO A 90 10.01 -7.64 -12.15
C PRO A 90 9.62 -7.49 -13.61
N SER A 91 8.51 -8.13 -14.00
CA SER A 91 7.96 -7.97 -15.35
C SER A 91 7.69 -6.50 -15.67
N GLU A 92 7.96 -6.08 -16.90
CA GLU A 92 7.69 -4.72 -17.38
C GLU A 92 6.23 -4.30 -17.15
N ALA A 93 5.28 -5.23 -17.31
CA ALA A 93 3.86 -4.97 -17.08
C ALA A 93 3.55 -4.55 -15.62
N ALA A 94 4.23 -5.16 -14.64
CA ALA A 94 4.08 -4.82 -13.23
C ALA A 94 4.69 -3.45 -12.90
N VAL A 95 5.86 -3.14 -13.48
CA VAL A 95 6.51 -1.84 -13.32
C VAL A 95 5.66 -0.74 -13.94
N ASN A 96 5.17 -0.92 -15.16
CA ASN A 96 4.32 0.06 -15.85
C ASN A 96 3.03 0.32 -15.08
N SER A 97 2.36 -0.74 -14.60
CA SER A 97 1.15 -0.59 -13.78
C SER A 97 1.41 0.21 -12.49
N ALA A 98 2.57 0.02 -11.86
CA ALA A 98 2.93 0.76 -10.66
C ALA A 98 3.26 2.23 -10.96
N MET A 99 3.94 2.50 -12.08
CA MET A 99 4.25 3.87 -12.55
C MET A 99 2.98 4.62 -12.96
N ASP A 100 2.01 3.96 -13.58
CA ASP A 100 0.71 4.55 -13.95
C ASP A 100 -0.08 4.99 -12.71
N LEU A 101 -0.11 4.13 -11.68
CA LEU A 101 -0.75 4.47 -10.40
C LEU A 101 -0.10 5.69 -9.73
N ILE A 102 1.24 5.75 -9.74
CA ILE A 102 1.99 6.89 -9.21
C ILE A 102 1.70 8.17 -10.00
N SER A 103 1.58 8.07 -11.32
CA SER A 103 1.37 9.23 -12.20
C SER A 103 -0.03 9.80 -12.01
N GLY A 104 -1.06 8.94 -11.95
CA GLY A 104 -2.44 9.37 -11.72
C GLY A 104 -2.67 10.04 -10.36
N LEU A 105 -1.78 9.86 -9.38
CA LEU A 105 -1.84 10.54 -8.09
C LEU A 105 -1.34 12.00 -8.15
N ASN A 106 -0.48 12.33 -9.11
CA ASN A 106 -0.02 13.71 -9.31
C ASN A 106 -1.05 14.57 -10.09
N ASP A 107 -2.04 13.92 -10.72
CA ASP A 107 -3.07 14.56 -11.55
C ASP A 107 -4.39 14.84 -10.79
N TRP A 108 -4.41 14.62 -9.47
CA TRP A 108 -5.55 14.87 -8.57
C TRP A 108 -5.41 16.14 -7.72
#